data_AF-T0ZJV4-F1
#
_entry.id   AF-T0ZJV4-F1
#
_cell.length_a   1.000
_cell.length_b   1.000
_cell.length_c   1.000
_cell.angle_alpha   90.00
_cell.angle_beta   90.00
_cell.angle_gamma   90.00
#
_symmetry.space_group_name_H-M   'P 1'
#
loop_
_entity.id
_entity.type
_entity.pdbx_description
1 polymer ?
#
loop_
_entity_poly.entity_id
_entity_poly.type
_entity_poly.pdbx_seq_one_letter_code
_entity_poly.pdbx_strand_id
1 'polypeptide(L)'
;PFLMRLYVKKDGDAGNEGKFRTKLEIMGEIFGIATENFNVTGKVVDSWYSSARFLGVNFTTELKSNRKVSIDHMGKMTRKNRDMFYTMDEILATTFTMFENNTDILGEFPLYNSFNAWLSCGQSVSVVVLYNPENKRKKFLASDYLQGDEIMKAWNNRWSIETFHNDAKDLGLGEYQVRDGKGCLIHGSITIAAYTLLSMMMKASKKLFGKVLKTIGECSRAVKEVLIIKKNYKSRLFSG
;
A
#
# COMPACT_ATOMS: atom_id res chain seq x y z
N PRO A 1 18.76 6.93 1.22
CA PRO A 1 18.59 7.47 2.59
C PRO A 1 17.12 7.37 3.03
N PHE A 2 16.83 6.52 4.02
CA PHE A 2 15.46 6.28 4.50
C PHE A 2 14.87 7.57 5.08
N LEU A 3 13.92 8.16 4.35
CA LEU A 3 13.34 9.46 4.65
C LEU A 3 12.26 9.29 5.72
N MET A 4 12.67 9.22 6.98
CA MET A 4 11.75 9.32 8.10
C MET A 4 11.66 10.78 8.55
N ARG A 5 10.45 11.31 8.63
CA ARG A 5 10.18 12.68 9.08
C ARG A 5 9.05 12.67 10.10
N LEU A 6 9.17 13.50 11.13
CA LEU A 6 8.08 13.76 12.05
C LEU A 6 7.14 14.80 11.44
N TYR A 7 5.84 14.58 11.59
CA TYR A 7 4.82 15.55 11.19
C TYR A 7 4.08 16.03 12.44
N VAL A 8 3.81 17.34 12.47
CA VAL A 8 3.13 18.01 13.58
C VAL A 8 1.62 17.78 13.45
N LYS A 9 0.97 17.41 14.56
CA LYS A 9 -0.51 17.31 14.62
C LYS A 9 -1.12 18.70 14.70
N LYS A 10 -2.37 18.84 14.22
CA LYS A 10 -3.07 20.13 14.14
C LYS A 10 -3.13 20.88 15.48
N ASP A 11 -3.32 20.14 16.57
CA ASP A 11 -3.49 20.69 17.92
C ASP A 11 -2.21 20.51 18.78
N GLY A 12 -1.07 20.21 18.15
CA GLY A 12 0.18 20.02 18.85
C GLY A 12 0.91 21.35 19.06
N ASP A 13 1.00 21.78 20.31
CA ASP A 13 2.04 22.73 20.73
C ASP A 13 3.39 22.04 20.58
N ALA A 14 4.11 22.36 19.50
CA ALA A 14 5.49 21.98 19.38
C ALA A 14 6.27 23.20 18.96
N GLY A 15 7.24 23.60 19.79
CA GLY A 15 8.34 24.51 19.43
C GLY A 15 9.27 23.93 18.36
N ASN A 16 8.74 23.17 17.41
CA ASN A 16 9.38 22.75 16.17
C ASN A 16 8.82 23.60 15.03
N GLU A 17 9.70 24.11 14.18
CA GLU A 17 9.43 25.05 13.07
C GLU A 17 8.51 24.50 11.94
N GLY A 18 7.80 23.40 12.16
CA GLY A 18 6.98 22.72 11.15
C GLY A 18 5.52 23.14 11.15
N LYS A 19 5.00 23.61 10.01
CA LYS A 19 3.56 23.82 9.79
C LYS A 19 2.81 22.49 9.72
N PHE A 20 1.60 22.45 10.27
CA PHE A 20 0.67 21.33 10.09
C PHE A 20 0.47 21.01 8.60
N ARG A 21 0.48 19.72 8.27
CA ARG A 21 0.20 19.20 6.92
C ARG A 21 -0.88 18.12 6.99
N THR A 22 -1.79 18.14 6.05
CA THR A 22 -2.77 17.07 5.84
C THR A 22 -2.08 15.81 5.31
N LYS A 23 -2.70 14.65 5.52
CA LYS A 23 -2.18 13.38 4.98
C LYS A 23 -2.02 13.39 3.45
N LEU A 24 -2.88 14.12 2.72
CA LEU A 24 -2.77 14.25 1.26
C LEU A 24 -1.52 15.05 0.86
N GLU A 25 -1.19 16.11 1.59
CA GLU A 25 0.02 16.90 1.36
C GLU A 25 1.28 16.09 1.69
N ILE A 26 1.27 15.37 2.81
CA ILE A 26 2.36 14.47 3.21
C ILE A 26 2.59 13.41 2.13
N MET A 27 1.53 12.75 1.68
CA MET A 27 1.64 11.71 0.66
C MET A 27 2.08 12.28 -0.70
N GLY A 28 1.62 13.49 -1.05
CA GLY A 28 2.03 14.17 -2.27
C GLY A 28 3.52 14.49 -2.29
N GLU A 29 4.06 14.95 -1.16
CA GLU A 29 5.50 15.17 -1.00
C GLU A 29 6.30 13.86 -1.10
N ILE A 30 5.85 12.79 -0.43
CA ILE A 30 6.52 11.48 -0.48
C ILE A 30 6.55 10.94 -1.92
N PHE A 31 5.44 11.02 -2.65
CA PHE A 31 5.41 10.61 -4.06
C PHE A 31 6.27 11.51 -4.94
N GLY A 32 6.29 12.83 -4.70
CA GLY A 32 7.17 13.75 -5.43
C GLY A 32 8.64 13.33 -5.30
N ILE A 33 9.10 13.10 -4.07
CA ILE A 33 10.45 12.59 -3.80
C ILE A 33 10.67 11.24 -4.49
N ALA A 34 9.70 10.31 -4.42
CA ALA A 34 9.84 9.01 -5.03
C ALA A 34 9.97 9.09 -6.56
N THR A 35 9.17 9.93 -7.22
CA THR A 35 9.22 10.13 -8.67
C THR A 35 10.51 10.82 -9.13
N GLU A 36 11.08 11.71 -8.32
CA GLU A 36 12.38 12.34 -8.60
C GLU A 36 13.55 11.36 -8.50
N ASN A 37 13.45 10.35 -7.63
CA ASN A 37 14.57 9.46 -7.29
C ASN A 37 14.46 8.05 -7.89
N PHE A 38 13.28 7.64 -8.34
CA PHE A 38 13.00 6.29 -8.85
C PHE A 38 12.14 6.34 -10.10
N ASN A 39 12.26 5.30 -10.94
CA ASN A 39 11.38 5.11 -12.08
C ASN A 39 9.99 4.63 -11.62
N VAL A 40 9.14 5.57 -11.22
CA VAL A 40 7.78 5.29 -10.74
C VAL A 40 6.82 5.11 -11.92
N THR A 41 6.31 3.90 -12.09
CA THR A 41 5.36 3.56 -13.17
C THR A 41 3.90 3.89 -12.84
N GLY A 42 3.57 4.00 -11.56
CA GLY A 42 2.25 4.41 -11.10
C GLY A 42 2.10 4.36 -9.58
N LYS A 43 0.97 4.89 -9.09
CA LYS A 43 0.65 5.05 -7.67
C LYS A 43 -0.47 4.11 -7.26
N VAL A 44 -0.24 3.24 -6.28
CA VAL A 44 -1.30 2.39 -5.71
C VAL A 44 -1.67 2.91 -4.32
N VAL A 45 -2.92 3.35 -4.14
CA VAL A 45 -3.35 4.02 -2.89
C VAL A 45 -4.74 3.62 -2.43
N ASP A 46 -4.96 3.61 -1.12
CA ASP A 46 -6.27 3.33 -0.55
C ASP A 46 -7.35 4.33 -0.99
N SER A 47 -8.61 3.92 -0.92
CA SER A 47 -9.80 4.75 -1.12
C SER A 47 -9.79 6.10 -0.40
N TRP A 48 -9.09 6.23 0.73
CA TRP A 48 -8.95 7.52 1.42
C TRP A 48 -8.21 8.57 0.57
N TYR A 49 -7.31 8.14 -0.30
CA TYR A 49 -6.52 8.98 -1.20
C TYR A 49 -7.17 9.19 -2.58
N SER A 50 -8.37 8.65 -2.81
CA SER A 50 -9.11 8.70 -4.09
C SER A 50 -9.56 10.09 -4.56
N SER A 51 -9.02 11.18 -3.99
CA SER A 51 -9.35 12.53 -4.40
C SER A 51 -8.68 12.88 -5.74
N ALA A 52 -9.42 13.48 -6.66
CA ALA A 52 -8.89 13.87 -7.97
C ALA A 52 -7.65 14.78 -7.87
N ARG A 53 -7.61 15.66 -6.86
CA ARG A 53 -6.46 16.54 -6.61
C ARG A 53 -5.17 15.78 -6.31
N PHE A 54 -5.28 14.61 -5.69
CA PHE A 54 -4.13 13.80 -5.29
C PHE A 54 -3.76 12.73 -6.34
N LEU A 55 -4.78 12.08 -6.91
CA LEU A 55 -4.58 10.96 -7.84
C LEU A 55 -3.82 11.37 -9.10
N GLY A 56 -4.07 12.57 -9.66
CA GLY A 56 -3.34 13.03 -10.84
C GLY A 56 -3.39 12.01 -11.98
N VAL A 57 -2.23 11.61 -12.49
CA VAL A 57 -2.07 10.58 -13.52
C VAL A 57 -1.40 9.31 -12.98
N ASN A 58 -1.58 8.21 -13.69
CA ASN A 58 -0.96 6.90 -13.45
C ASN A 58 -1.23 6.39 -12.02
N PHE A 59 -2.49 6.15 -11.69
CA PHE A 59 -2.91 5.64 -10.39
C PHE A 59 -3.73 4.35 -10.49
N THR A 60 -3.74 3.62 -9.39
CA THR A 60 -4.65 2.53 -9.08
C THR A 60 -5.17 2.74 -7.67
N THR A 61 -6.48 2.77 -7.48
CA THR A 61 -7.12 3.04 -6.19
C THR A 61 -8.35 2.18 -5.99
N GLU A 62 -8.74 1.97 -4.74
CA GLU A 62 -10.08 1.51 -4.41
C GLU A 62 -11.06 2.68 -4.44
N LEU A 63 -12.23 2.49 -5.04
CA LEU A 63 -13.37 3.40 -4.97
C LEU A 63 -14.31 2.94 -3.85
N LYS A 64 -14.79 3.88 -3.04
CA LYS A 64 -15.87 3.59 -2.09
C LYS A 64 -17.18 3.35 -2.83
N SER A 65 -18.06 2.54 -2.26
CA SER A 65 -19.36 2.20 -2.82
C SER A 65 -20.22 3.42 -3.20
N ASN A 66 -20.15 4.48 -2.40
CA ASN A 66 -20.89 5.73 -2.61
C ASN A 66 -20.22 6.69 -3.63
N ARG A 67 -19.09 6.30 -4.25
CA ARG A 67 -18.47 7.10 -5.31
C ARG A 67 -19.32 7.03 -6.57
N LYS A 68 -19.57 8.20 -7.15
CA LYS A 68 -20.37 8.39 -8.35
C LYS A 68 -19.48 8.41 -9.60
N VAL A 69 -19.81 7.59 -10.58
CA VAL A 69 -19.17 7.52 -11.89
C VAL A 69 -20.24 7.52 -12.98
N SER A 70 -19.86 7.87 -14.20
CA SER A 70 -20.72 7.73 -15.38
C SER A 70 -20.12 6.67 -16.30
N ILE A 71 -20.95 5.86 -16.94
CA ILE A 71 -20.52 4.89 -17.96
C ILE A 71 -20.39 5.58 -19.33
N ASP A 72 -20.97 6.78 -19.46
CA ASP A 72 -20.88 7.59 -20.67
C ASP A 72 -19.93 8.78 -20.47
N HIS A 73 -19.33 9.23 -21.56
CA HIS A 73 -18.51 10.44 -21.56
C HIS A 73 -19.37 11.71 -21.40
N MET A 74 -19.56 12.13 -20.15
CA MET A 74 -20.39 13.29 -19.77
C MET A 74 -19.59 14.50 -19.27
N GLY A 75 -18.25 14.41 -19.30
CA GLY A 75 -17.36 15.41 -18.71
C GLY A 75 -17.41 15.42 -17.18
N LYS A 76 -17.17 16.60 -16.58
CA LYS A 76 -17.24 16.77 -15.12
C LYS A 76 -18.68 16.68 -14.62
N MET A 77 -18.87 16.09 -13.44
CA MET A 77 -20.17 16.08 -12.79
C MET A 77 -20.54 17.51 -12.38
N THR A 78 -21.71 17.95 -12.81
CA THR A 78 -22.33 19.24 -12.51
C THR A 78 -23.75 19.00 -12.01
N ARG A 79 -24.43 20.06 -11.57
CA ARG A 79 -25.84 19.95 -11.17
C ARG A 79 -26.76 19.50 -12.31
N LYS A 80 -26.39 19.74 -13.58
CA LYS A 80 -27.22 19.44 -14.76
C LYS A 80 -27.16 17.98 -15.21
N ASN A 81 -26.04 17.29 -14.98
CA ASN A 81 -25.82 15.91 -15.43
C ASN A 81 -25.65 14.93 -14.26
N ARG A 82 -25.90 15.36 -13.01
CA ARG A 82 -25.70 14.54 -11.79
C ARG A 82 -26.48 13.23 -11.79
N ASP A 83 -27.65 13.23 -12.41
CA ASP A 83 -28.54 12.06 -12.46
C ASP A 83 -28.05 11.00 -13.45
N MET A 84 -27.08 11.34 -14.30
CA MET A 84 -26.37 10.42 -15.20
C MET A 84 -25.10 9.84 -14.56
N PHE A 85 -24.87 10.11 -13.27
CA PHE A 85 -23.79 9.52 -12.48
C PHE A 85 -24.37 8.57 -11.42
N TYR A 86 -23.95 7.32 -11.52
CA TYR A 86 -24.38 6.23 -10.65
C TYR A 86 -23.30 5.96 -9.62
N THR A 87 -23.71 5.66 -8.40
CA THR A 87 -22.85 5.10 -7.37
C THR A 87 -22.36 3.72 -7.79
N MET A 88 -21.23 3.27 -7.25
CA MET A 88 -20.74 1.92 -7.51
C MET A 88 -21.74 0.84 -7.06
N ASP A 89 -22.53 1.11 -6.02
CA ASP A 89 -23.59 0.21 -5.56
C ASP A 89 -24.78 0.16 -6.50
N GLU A 90 -25.21 1.31 -7.02
CA GLU A 90 -26.21 1.37 -8.08
C GLU A 90 -25.69 0.59 -9.29
N ILE A 91 -24.45 0.80 -9.73
CA ILE A 91 -23.87 0.05 -10.86
C ILE A 91 -23.87 -1.47 -10.61
N LEU A 92 -23.48 -1.92 -9.42
CA LEU A 92 -23.48 -3.34 -9.06
C LEU A 92 -24.90 -3.94 -9.08
N ALA A 93 -25.92 -3.18 -8.68
CA ALA A 93 -27.34 -3.58 -8.77
C ALA A 93 -27.91 -3.43 -10.20
N THR A 94 -27.37 -2.47 -10.96
CA THR A 94 -27.54 -2.01 -12.35
C THR A 94 -27.65 -3.07 -13.43
N THR A 95 -26.89 -4.15 -13.24
CA THR A 95 -26.48 -5.18 -14.21
C THR A 95 -25.01 -5.05 -14.59
N PHE A 96 -24.27 -6.13 -14.36
CA PHE A 96 -23.29 -6.67 -15.31
C PHE A 96 -23.27 -8.19 -15.18
N THR A 97 -23.09 -8.91 -16.30
CA THR A 97 -22.68 -10.31 -16.23
C THR A 97 -21.35 -10.35 -15.49
N MET A 98 -21.35 -10.93 -14.29
CA MET A 98 -20.13 -11.17 -13.55
C MET A 98 -19.50 -12.46 -14.08
N PHE A 99 -18.19 -12.46 -14.22
CA PHE A 99 -17.41 -13.61 -14.68
C PHE A 99 -16.72 -14.26 -13.48
N GLU A 100 -16.45 -15.57 -13.60
CA GLU A 100 -15.63 -16.28 -12.62
C GLU A 100 -14.21 -15.70 -12.59
N ASN A 101 -13.72 -15.42 -11.39
CA ASN A 101 -12.35 -14.98 -11.18
C ASN A 101 -11.40 -16.19 -11.12
N ASN A 102 -10.92 -16.63 -12.28
CA ASN A 102 -9.98 -17.75 -12.41
C ASN A 102 -8.50 -17.30 -12.39
N THR A 103 -8.22 -16.09 -11.90
CA THR A 103 -6.87 -15.49 -11.95
C THR A 103 -5.99 -15.80 -10.73
N ASP A 104 -6.57 -16.42 -9.69
CA ASP A 104 -6.02 -16.58 -8.33
C ASP A 104 -5.69 -15.25 -7.61
N ILE A 105 -5.84 -14.10 -8.27
CA ILE A 105 -5.59 -12.78 -7.69
C ILE A 105 -6.85 -12.33 -6.96
N LEU A 106 -6.68 -11.90 -5.71
CA LEU A 106 -7.81 -11.51 -4.85
C LEU A 106 -8.87 -12.63 -4.82
N GLY A 107 -8.41 -13.88 -4.67
CA GLY A 107 -9.23 -15.09 -4.74
C GLY A 107 -10.34 -15.18 -3.69
N GLU A 108 -10.37 -14.28 -2.70
CA GLU A 108 -11.52 -14.10 -1.83
C GLU A 108 -12.75 -13.51 -2.55
N PHE A 109 -12.61 -13.06 -3.79
CA PHE A 109 -13.68 -12.59 -4.66
C PHE A 109 -13.85 -13.53 -5.87
N PRO A 110 -14.80 -14.48 -5.82
CA PRO A 110 -15.00 -15.46 -6.89
C PRO A 110 -15.60 -14.85 -8.16
N LEU A 111 -16.18 -13.65 -8.09
CA LEU A 111 -16.83 -12.99 -9.21
C LEU A 111 -16.18 -11.64 -9.49
N TYR A 112 -15.96 -11.33 -10.77
CA TYR A 112 -15.49 -10.02 -11.19
C TYR A 112 -16.10 -9.55 -12.51
N ASN A 113 -16.06 -8.24 -12.75
CA ASN A 113 -16.29 -7.64 -14.07
C ASN A 113 -15.43 -6.39 -14.23
N SER A 114 -15.20 -5.95 -15.47
CA SER A 114 -14.50 -4.70 -15.76
C SER A 114 -15.20 -3.86 -16.83
N PHE A 115 -15.11 -2.54 -16.71
CA PHE A 115 -15.67 -1.59 -17.66
C PHE A 115 -14.97 -0.24 -17.57
N ASN A 116 -15.10 0.57 -18.62
CA ASN A 116 -14.61 1.95 -18.62
C ASN A 116 -15.66 2.88 -18.03
N ALA A 117 -15.21 3.87 -17.24
CA ALA A 117 -16.07 4.84 -16.60
C ALA A 117 -15.39 6.21 -16.46
N TRP A 118 -16.19 7.22 -16.20
CA TRP A 118 -15.76 8.58 -15.93
C TRP A 118 -16.03 8.94 -14.48
N LEU A 119 -14.96 9.30 -13.75
CA LEU A 119 -15.06 9.81 -12.40
C LEU A 119 -15.78 11.16 -12.37
N SER A 120 -16.32 11.56 -11.23
CA SER A 120 -17.00 12.87 -11.08
C SER A 120 -16.13 14.08 -11.46
N CYS A 121 -14.79 13.93 -11.42
CA CYS A 121 -13.84 14.95 -11.86
C CYS A 121 -13.60 14.99 -13.38
N GLY A 122 -14.30 14.16 -14.15
CA GLY A 122 -14.19 14.04 -15.61
C GLY A 122 -13.05 13.15 -16.10
N GLN A 123 -12.31 12.50 -15.19
CA GLN A 123 -11.21 11.61 -15.56
C GLN A 123 -11.73 10.23 -15.98
N SER A 124 -11.26 9.76 -17.13
CA SER A 124 -11.52 8.39 -17.63
C SER A 124 -10.72 7.37 -16.84
N VAL A 125 -11.35 6.28 -16.44
CA VAL A 125 -10.74 5.16 -15.72
C VAL A 125 -11.30 3.83 -16.20
N SER A 126 -10.49 2.80 -16.18
CA SER A 126 -10.97 1.42 -16.17
C SER A 126 -11.31 1.03 -14.74
N VAL A 127 -12.46 0.41 -14.54
CA VAL A 127 -12.98 -0.05 -13.26
C VAL A 127 -13.04 -1.56 -13.26
N VAL A 128 -12.63 -2.19 -12.15
CA VAL A 128 -12.85 -3.60 -11.86
C VAL A 128 -13.77 -3.69 -10.65
N VAL A 129 -14.85 -4.44 -10.79
CA VAL A 129 -15.79 -4.78 -9.73
C VAL A 129 -15.51 -6.19 -9.30
N LEU A 130 -15.28 -6.39 -8.00
CA LEU A 130 -15.05 -7.68 -7.38
C LEU A 130 -16.17 -7.94 -6.38
N TYR A 131 -16.73 -9.14 -6.40
CA TYR A 131 -17.85 -9.51 -5.54
C TYR A 131 -17.71 -10.93 -4.99
N ASN A 132 -18.03 -11.08 -3.72
CA ASN A 132 -18.19 -12.36 -3.05
C ASN A 132 -19.66 -12.50 -2.61
N PRO A 133 -20.43 -13.40 -3.23
CA PRO A 133 -21.85 -13.57 -2.91
C PRO A 133 -22.08 -14.23 -1.54
N GLU A 134 -21.15 -15.05 -1.04
CA GLU A 134 -21.31 -15.77 0.23
C GLU A 134 -21.37 -14.82 1.43
N ASN A 135 -20.49 -13.81 1.44
CA ASN A 135 -20.37 -12.83 2.52
C ASN A 135 -20.79 -11.41 2.11
N LYS A 136 -21.29 -11.24 0.88
CA LYS A 136 -21.71 -9.96 0.28
C LYS A 136 -20.60 -8.90 0.25
N ARG A 137 -19.32 -9.29 0.35
CA ARG A 137 -18.20 -8.35 0.24
C ARG A 137 -18.05 -7.93 -1.21
N LYS A 138 -17.73 -6.65 -1.39
CA LYS A 138 -17.51 -6.02 -2.68
C LYS A 138 -16.27 -5.13 -2.63
N LYS A 139 -15.61 -5.00 -3.76
CA LYS A 139 -14.48 -4.10 -3.94
C LYS A 139 -14.54 -3.49 -5.33
N PHE A 140 -14.27 -2.20 -5.41
CA PHE A 140 -14.27 -1.45 -6.65
C PHE A 140 -12.87 -0.89 -6.84
N LEU A 141 -12.15 -1.36 -7.85
CA LEU A 141 -10.81 -0.89 -8.17
C LEU A 141 -10.89 -0.02 -9.41
N ALA A 142 -10.11 1.06 -9.45
CA ALA A 142 -10.06 1.95 -10.60
C ALA A 142 -8.62 2.33 -10.93
N SER A 143 -8.32 2.42 -12.23
CA SER A 143 -7.05 2.92 -12.74
C SER A 143 -7.26 3.75 -13.99
N ASP A 144 -6.44 4.78 -14.18
CA ASP A 144 -6.43 5.59 -15.41
C ASP A 144 -5.47 5.07 -16.49
N TYR A 145 -4.68 4.02 -16.20
CA TYR A 145 -3.64 3.52 -17.12
C TYR A 145 -3.55 1.99 -17.22
N LEU A 146 -4.18 1.24 -16.32
CA LEU A 146 -4.26 -0.23 -16.33
C LEU A 146 -5.69 -0.70 -16.62
N GLN A 147 -5.84 -1.96 -17.04
CA GLN A 147 -7.14 -2.57 -17.29
C GLN A 147 -7.24 -3.99 -16.70
N GLY A 148 -8.47 -4.43 -16.41
CA GLY A 148 -8.78 -5.80 -15.98
C GLY A 148 -7.82 -6.35 -14.91
N ASP A 149 -7.20 -7.48 -15.20
CA ASP A 149 -6.29 -8.19 -14.29
C ASP A 149 -5.08 -7.36 -13.87
N GLU A 150 -4.61 -6.43 -14.70
CA GLU A 150 -3.47 -5.58 -14.35
C GLU A 150 -3.80 -4.65 -13.19
N ILE A 151 -5.04 -4.16 -13.11
CA ILE A 151 -5.55 -3.40 -11.97
C ILE A 151 -5.51 -4.26 -10.72
N MET A 152 -5.97 -5.51 -10.81
CA MET A 152 -5.98 -6.45 -9.69
C MET A 152 -4.56 -6.76 -9.20
N LYS A 153 -3.61 -7.02 -10.11
CA LYS A 153 -2.19 -7.24 -9.80
C LYS A 153 -1.56 -6.04 -9.11
N ALA A 154 -1.77 -4.84 -9.67
CA ALA A 154 -1.25 -3.60 -9.09
C ALA A 154 -1.83 -3.35 -7.70
N TRP A 155 -3.15 -3.56 -7.52
CA TRP A 155 -3.80 -3.46 -6.22
C TRP A 155 -3.28 -4.48 -5.22
N ASN A 156 -3.04 -5.72 -5.64
CA ASN A 156 -2.53 -6.78 -4.77
C ASN A 156 -1.14 -6.44 -4.18
N ASN A 157 -0.30 -5.72 -4.93
CA ASN A 157 1.00 -5.24 -4.43
C ASN A 157 0.87 -4.31 -3.22
N ARG A 158 -0.28 -3.66 -3.02
CA ARG A 158 -0.56 -2.83 -1.83
C ARG A 158 -0.40 -3.64 -0.53
N TRP A 159 -0.69 -4.94 -0.52
CA TRP A 159 -0.53 -5.79 0.67
C TRP A 159 0.89 -5.77 1.26
N SER A 160 1.89 -5.46 0.43
CA SER A 160 3.29 -5.31 0.88
C SER A 160 3.46 -4.24 1.98
N ILE A 161 2.67 -3.15 1.98
CA ILE A 161 2.79 -2.12 3.02
C ILE A 161 2.26 -2.62 4.37
N GLU A 162 1.20 -3.43 4.37
CA GLU A 162 0.67 -4.03 5.59
C GLU A 162 1.65 -5.06 6.16
N THR A 163 2.23 -5.89 5.28
CA THR A 163 3.28 -6.84 5.65
C THR A 163 4.47 -6.11 6.26
N PHE A 164 4.95 -5.04 5.62
CA PHE A 164 6.01 -4.18 6.15
C PHE A 164 5.67 -3.65 7.54
N HIS A 165 4.46 -3.10 7.75
CA HIS A 165 4.09 -2.54 9.04
C HIS A 165 4.02 -3.59 10.16
N ASN A 166 3.55 -4.80 9.86
CA ASN A 166 3.53 -5.90 10.82
C ASN A 166 4.96 -6.36 11.15
N ASP A 167 5.78 -6.61 10.14
CA ASP A 167 7.19 -7.00 10.34
C ASP A 167 7.99 -5.92 11.07
N ALA A 168 7.76 -4.63 10.76
CA ALA A 168 8.43 -3.52 11.42
C ALA A 168 8.08 -3.44 12.92
N LYS A 169 6.84 -3.75 13.30
CA LYS A 169 6.44 -3.83 14.71
C LYS A 169 7.23 -4.92 15.44
N ASP A 170 7.34 -6.10 14.85
CA ASP A 170 8.11 -7.23 15.39
C ASP A 170 9.61 -6.95 15.45
N LEU A 171 10.13 -6.10 14.55
CA LEU A 171 11.50 -5.59 14.58
C LEU A 171 11.72 -4.45 15.60
N GLY A 172 10.75 -4.21 16.47
CA GLY A 172 10.87 -3.31 17.62
C GLY A 172 10.18 -1.96 17.45
N LEU A 173 9.49 -1.69 16.34
CA LEU A 173 8.70 -0.45 16.21
C LEU A 173 7.47 -0.46 17.14
N GLY A 174 6.94 -1.64 17.49
CA GLY A 174 5.76 -1.80 18.35
C GLY A 174 6.04 -1.54 19.83
N GLU A 175 7.26 -1.87 20.29
CA GLU A 175 7.68 -1.78 21.69
C GLU A 175 8.46 -0.50 22.00
N TYR A 176 8.36 0.50 21.12
CA TYR A 176 9.14 1.72 21.23
C TYR A 176 8.62 2.66 22.33
N GLN A 177 9.47 3.00 23.30
CA GLN A 177 9.08 3.80 24.49
C GLN A 177 9.78 5.16 24.64
N VAL A 178 10.62 5.58 23.68
CA VAL A 178 11.34 6.85 23.81
C VAL A 178 10.37 8.01 23.57
N ARG A 179 10.48 9.03 24.41
CA ARG A 179 9.60 10.21 24.40
C ARG A 179 10.17 11.41 23.63
N ASP A 180 11.42 11.31 23.20
CA ASP A 180 12.10 12.33 22.39
C ASP A 180 11.91 12.06 20.88
N GLY A 181 11.58 13.11 20.13
CA GLY A 181 11.31 13.03 18.70
C GLY A 181 12.53 12.61 17.88
N LYS A 182 13.74 13.06 18.24
CA LYS A 182 14.97 12.64 17.55
C LYS A 182 15.23 11.16 17.76
N GLY A 183 15.01 10.67 18.98
CA GLY A 183 14.95 9.24 19.27
C GLY A 183 14.02 8.51 18.29
N CYS A 184 12.79 9.00 18.07
CA CYS A 184 11.79 8.32 17.25
C CYS A 184 12.29 8.11 15.82
N LEU A 185 12.91 9.14 15.27
CA LEU A 185 13.49 9.12 13.93
C LEU A 185 14.63 8.12 13.80
N ILE A 186 15.54 8.10 14.79
CA ILE A 186 16.68 7.17 14.80
C ILE A 186 16.16 5.72 14.85
N HIS A 187 15.27 5.43 15.80
CA HIS A 187 14.73 4.09 15.98
C HIS A 187 14.02 3.57 14.74
N GLY A 188 13.09 4.37 14.20
CA GLY A 188 12.38 3.98 13.00
C GLY A 188 13.29 3.85 11.78
N SER A 189 14.32 4.68 11.65
CA SER A 189 15.32 4.54 10.57
C SER A 189 16.11 3.23 10.70
N ILE A 190 16.49 2.84 11.91
CA ILE A 190 17.16 1.56 12.18
C ILE A 190 16.24 0.39 11.86
N THR A 191 14.96 0.46 12.25
CA THR A 191 13.98 -0.58 11.92
C THR A 191 13.82 -0.75 10.41
N ILE A 192 13.71 0.34 9.64
CA ILE A 192 13.62 0.26 8.18
C ILE A 192 14.90 -0.32 7.57
N ALA A 193 16.07 0.08 8.05
CA ALA A 193 17.34 -0.47 7.60
C ALA A 193 17.44 -1.98 7.89
N ALA A 194 17.05 -2.41 9.09
CA ALA A 194 17.01 -3.82 9.48
C ALA A 194 16.02 -4.62 8.62
N TYR A 195 14.81 -4.10 8.40
CA TYR A 195 13.82 -4.70 7.51
C TYR A 195 14.39 -4.88 6.10
N THR A 196 14.96 -3.82 5.53
CA THR A 196 15.52 -3.84 4.17
C THR A 196 16.64 -4.88 4.04
N LEU A 197 17.54 -4.95 5.02
CA LEU A 197 18.61 -5.94 5.05
C LEU A 197 18.05 -7.37 5.14
N LEU A 198 17.07 -7.60 6.01
CA LEU A 198 16.42 -8.91 6.14
C LEU A 198 15.68 -9.30 4.85
N SER A 199 15.00 -8.36 4.18
CA SER A 199 14.36 -8.61 2.89
C SER A 199 15.38 -9.03 1.82
N MET A 200 16.57 -8.40 1.80
CA MET A 200 17.66 -8.79 0.89
C MET A 200 18.22 -10.18 1.25
N MET A 201 18.42 -10.45 2.54
CA MET A 201 18.90 -11.75 3.02
C MET A 201 17.89 -12.87 2.73
N MET A 202 16.59 -12.61 2.81
CA MET A 202 15.56 -13.58 2.42
C MET A 202 15.70 -13.99 0.95
N LYS A 203 15.90 -13.03 0.04
CA LYS A 203 16.15 -13.33 -1.38
C LYS A 203 17.42 -14.16 -1.59
N ALA A 204 18.43 -13.96 -0.75
CA ALA A 204 19.68 -14.73 -0.75
C ALA A 204 19.68 -15.95 0.20
N SER A 205 18.54 -16.30 0.79
CA SER A 205 18.49 -17.18 1.97
C SER A 205 19.01 -18.58 1.70
N LYS A 206 18.72 -19.15 0.54
CA LYS A 206 19.25 -20.46 0.12
C LYS A 206 20.77 -20.50 0.16
N LYS A 207 21.43 -19.42 -0.27
CA LYS A 207 22.89 -19.29 -0.26
C LYS A 207 23.44 -19.00 1.13
N LEU A 208 22.76 -18.16 1.91
CA LEU A 208 23.23 -17.71 3.23
C LEU A 208 23.00 -18.73 4.35
N PHE A 209 21.90 -19.47 4.29
CA PHE A 209 21.41 -20.34 5.37
C PHE A 209 21.16 -21.79 4.93
N GLY A 210 21.40 -22.13 3.66
CA GLY A 210 21.16 -23.47 3.11
C GLY A 210 19.68 -23.83 2.91
N LYS A 211 18.74 -22.93 3.25
CA LYS A 211 17.29 -23.13 3.13
C LYS A 211 16.61 -21.86 2.62
N VAL A 212 15.51 -22.03 1.89
CA VAL A 212 14.67 -20.91 1.44
C VAL A 212 13.82 -20.44 2.62
N LEU A 213 13.94 -19.16 2.98
CA LEU A 213 13.14 -18.52 4.02
C LEU A 213 12.01 -17.71 3.39
N LYS A 214 10.82 -17.81 3.97
CA LYS A 214 9.58 -17.23 3.43
C LYS A 214 9.16 -15.94 4.12
N THR A 215 9.60 -15.70 5.36
CA THR A 215 9.20 -14.53 6.15
C THR A 215 10.38 -13.79 6.76
N ILE A 216 10.19 -12.49 7.06
CA ILE A 216 11.19 -11.67 7.76
C ILE A 216 11.51 -12.26 9.14
N GLY A 217 10.49 -12.77 9.85
CA GLY A 217 10.66 -13.44 11.14
C GLY A 217 11.49 -14.72 11.08
N GLU A 218 11.34 -15.54 10.03
CA GLU A 218 12.22 -16.69 9.77
C GLU A 218 13.66 -16.26 9.52
N CYS A 219 13.86 -15.22 8.71
CA CYS A 219 15.19 -14.67 8.42
C CYS A 219 15.87 -14.11 9.67
N SER A 220 15.12 -13.37 10.50
CA SER A 220 15.61 -12.84 11.77
C SER A 220 16.08 -13.95 12.72
N ARG A 221 15.31 -15.05 12.83
CA ARG A 221 15.70 -16.23 13.62
C ARG A 221 16.97 -16.91 13.09
N ALA A 222 17.06 -17.12 11.77
CA ALA A 222 18.24 -17.72 11.15
C ALA A 222 19.52 -16.88 11.39
N VAL A 223 19.43 -15.55 11.32
CA VAL A 223 20.55 -14.66 11.67
C VAL A 223 20.95 -14.81 13.14
N LYS A 224 19.98 -14.85 14.05
CA LYS A 224 20.25 -15.05 15.49
C LYS A 224 20.95 -16.38 15.76
N GLU A 225 20.51 -17.47 15.13
CA GLU A 225 21.14 -18.80 15.24
C GLU A 225 22.62 -18.75 14.82
N VAL A 226 22.93 -18.16 13.66
CA VAL A 226 24.31 -18.02 13.16
C VAL A 226 25.18 -17.18 14.11
N LEU A 227 24.63 -16.08 14.63
CA LEU A 227 25.35 -15.20 15.57
C LEU A 227 25.62 -15.90 16.90
N ILE A 228 24.65 -16.65 17.44
CA ILE A 228 24.81 -17.42 18.68
C ILE A 228 25.89 -18.50 18.49
N ILE A 229 25.85 -19.26 17.39
CA ILE A 229 26.86 -20.29 17.09
C ILE A 229 28.26 -19.67 17.02
N LYS A 230 28.43 -18.53 16.31
CA LYS A 230 29.71 -17.84 16.23
C LYS A 230 30.19 -17.33 17.60
N LYS A 231 29.29 -16.82 18.44
CA LYS A 231 29.64 -16.38 19.80
C LYS A 231 30.16 -17.54 20.65
N ASN A 232 29.47 -18.68 20.61
CA ASN A 232 29.86 -19.89 21.34
C ASN A 232 31.18 -20.50 20.82
N TYR A 233 31.45 -20.39 19.51
CA TYR A 233 32.72 -20.82 18.94
C TYR A 233 33.87 -19.91 19.39
N LYS A 234 33.66 -18.59 19.41
CA LYS A 234 34.66 -17.63 19.85
C LYS A 234 34.95 -17.75 21.36
N SER A 235 33.94 -17.96 22.20
CA SER A 235 34.15 -18.16 23.64
C SER A 235 34.94 -19.43 23.98
N ARG A 236 34.86 -20.48 23.14
CA ARG A 236 35.66 -21.71 23.29
C ARG A 236 37.11 -21.56 22.83
N LEU A 237 37.40 -20.61 21.95
CA LEU A 237 38.76 -20.34 21.45
C LEU A 237 39.58 -19.42 22.36
N PHE A 238 38.92 -18.67 23.25
CA PHE A 238 39.57 -17.69 24.14
C PHE A 238 39.33 -18.00 25.63
N SER A 239 38.99 -19.24 25.97
CA SER A 239 38.83 -19.71 27.36
C SER A 239 40.09 -20.43 27.89
N GLY A 240 41.27 -19.99 27.46
CA GLY A 240 42.58 -20.49 27.91
C GLY A 240 43.37 -19.38 28.58
#